data_AF-A0A963EFN9-F1
#
_entry.id   AF-A0A963EFN9-F1
#
_cell.length_a   1.000
_cell.length_b   1.000
_cell.length_c   1.000
_cell.angle_alpha   90.00
_cell.angle_beta   90.00
_cell.angle_gamma   90.00
#
_symmetry.space_group_name_H-M   'P 1'
#
loop_
_entity.id
_entity.type
_entity.pdbx_description
1 polymer ?
#
loop_
_entity_poly.entity_id
_entity_poly.type
_entity_poly.pdbx_seq_one_letter_code
_entity_poly.pdbx_strand_id
1 'polypeptide(L)'
;MPGRILLAMMLVCPMAAEAAGLAERIEAAPAGAVIDLDGKTWRGPVSIDRPLTLANGRIEGDGTGSVIVIHAADVTLRGLEITGSGLSLETMDSAVKVKETADRARILDNRIVDNLIGVHLEGAGDALVENNLVEGRRDLRMNERGNGVYVWNSPGSVVAGNTFRHGRDGIFANTSKKNVFRDNKFEQLRFAVHYMYTNRSEVSGNLSIGNHIGYAIMYSRFVEVHDNVSIGDRDHGIMLNYANSSTIAGNRVEDGPEKCVFIYNSNKNSFSRNRFEGCG
;
A
#
# COMPACT_ATOMS: atom_id res chain seq x y z
N MET A 1 -18.29 80.29 -2.70
CA MET A 1 -18.66 78.94 -3.20
C MET A 1 -18.99 79.10 -4.67
N PRO A 2 -18.52 78.27 -5.63
CA PRO A 2 -18.23 76.82 -5.60
C PRO A 2 -16.74 76.53 -5.90
N GLY A 3 -16.19 75.32 -5.96
CA GLY A 3 -16.63 73.94 -5.76
C GLY A 3 -15.41 73.07 -6.09
N ARG A 4 -14.78 72.43 -5.10
CA ARG A 4 -13.60 71.57 -5.31
C ARG A 4 -14.06 70.17 -5.70
N ILE A 5 -13.73 69.76 -6.91
CA ILE A 5 -13.85 68.36 -7.36
C ILE A 5 -12.70 67.59 -6.73
N LEU A 6 -13.03 66.64 -5.85
CA LEU A 6 -12.08 65.72 -5.24
C LEU A 6 -11.99 64.48 -6.14
N LEU A 7 -10.85 64.30 -6.81
CA LEU A 7 -10.57 63.10 -7.59
C LEU A 7 -10.19 61.97 -6.62
N ALA A 8 -11.12 61.05 -6.38
CA ALA A 8 -10.86 59.87 -5.57
C ALA A 8 -10.01 58.88 -6.39
N MET A 9 -8.73 58.79 -6.04
CA MET A 9 -7.81 57.81 -6.59
C MET A 9 -8.15 56.45 -5.98
N MET A 10 -8.85 55.58 -6.72
CA MET A 10 -9.10 54.20 -6.32
C MET A 10 -7.77 53.46 -6.27
N LEU A 11 -7.31 53.16 -5.05
CA LEU A 11 -6.22 52.24 -4.81
C LEU A 11 -6.73 50.82 -5.13
N VAL A 12 -6.41 50.30 -6.31
CA VAL A 12 -6.62 48.88 -6.61
C VAL A 12 -5.54 48.11 -5.85
N CYS A 13 -5.91 47.54 -4.71
CA CYS A 13 -5.06 46.61 -3.98
C CYS A 13 -4.87 45.36 -4.87
N PRO A 14 -3.64 44.95 -5.23
CA PRO A 14 -3.46 43.69 -5.92
C PRO A 14 -3.89 42.59 -4.94
N MET A 15 -5.01 41.90 -5.24
CA MET A 15 -5.28 40.63 -4.60
C MET A 15 -4.06 39.76 -4.88
N ALA A 16 -3.35 39.35 -3.83
CA ALA A 16 -2.34 38.31 -3.96
C ALA A 16 -3.05 37.12 -4.62
N ALA A 17 -2.61 36.73 -5.81
CA ALA A 17 -3.07 35.49 -6.41
C ALA A 17 -2.74 34.39 -5.40
N GLU A 18 -3.77 33.76 -4.84
CA GLU A 18 -3.61 32.60 -3.97
C GLU A 18 -2.79 31.57 -4.76
N ALA A 19 -1.70 31.08 -4.17
CA ALA A 19 -0.84 30.15 -4.88
C ALA A 19 -1.68 28.92 -5.30
N ALA A 20 -1.66 28.59 -6.59
CA ALA A 20 -2.47 27.52 -7.15
C ALA A 20 -2.33 26.22 -6.34
N GLY A 21 -3.46 25.59 -6.03
CA GLY A 21 -3.51 24.36 -5.25
C GLY A 21 -2.88 23.17 -5.98
N LEU A 22 -2.64 22.06 -5.27
CA LEU A 22 -2.05 20.88 -5.90
C LEU A 22 -2.95 20.30 -7.01
N ALA A 23 -4.27 20.30 -6.80
CA ALA A 23 -5.23 19.85 -7.79
C ALA A 23 -5.13 20.66 -9.10
N GLU A 24 -5.07 21.99 -9.01
CA GLU A 24 -4.92 22.88 -10.17
C GLU A 24 -3.58 22.66 -10.89
N ARG A 25 -2.50 22.40 -10.14
CA ARG A 25 -1.20 22.04 -10.72
C ARG A 25 -1.25 20.72 -11.51
N ILE A 26 -1.97 19.73 -11.00
CA ILE A 26 -2.18 18.44 -11.67
C ILE A 26 -3.05 18.61 -12.92
N GLU A 27 -4.11 19.41 -12.82
CA GLU A 27 -5.02 19.70 -13.94
C GLU A 27 -4.30 20.40 -15.09
N ALA A 28 -3.46 21.39 -14.78
CA ALA A 28 -2.71 22.15 -15.79
C ALA A 28 -1.53 21.36 -16.40
N ALA A 29 -1.10 20.25 -15.78
CA ALA A 29 0.06 19.50 -16.23
C ALA A 29 -0.27 18.65 -17.48
N PRO A 30 0.56 18.69 -18.53
CA PRO A 30 0.38 17.79 -19.67
C PRO A 30 0.72 16.34 -19.30
N ALA A 31 0.23 15.38 -20.09
CA ALA A 31 0.63 13.99 -19.93
C ALA A 31 2.15 13.83 -20.08
N GLY A 32 2.75 12.99 -19.24
CA GLY A 32 4.18 12.78 -19.11
C GLY A 32 4.90 13.82 -18.24
N ALA A 33 4.21 14.83 -17.71
CA ALA A 33 4.83 15.83 -16.86
C ALA A 33 5.38 15.25 -15.56
N VAL A 34 6.40 15.94 -15.01
CA VAL A 34 6.90 15.73 -13.66
C VAL A 34 6.50 16.93 -12.82
N ILE A 35 5.71 16.70 -11.78
CA ILE A 35 5.33 17.70 -10.79
C ILE A 35 6.17 17.44 -9.55
N ASP A 36 7.19 18.25 -9.35
CA ASP A 36 7.97 18.28 -8.11
C ASP A 36 7.25 19.19 -7.08
N LEU A 37 7.13 18.71 -5.85
CA LEU A 37 6.50 19.42 -4.73
C LEU A 37 7.49 20.22 -3.88
N ASP A 38 8.78 20.21 -4.24
CA ASP A 38 9.88 20.95 -3.61
C ASP A 38 10.02 20.70 -2.09
N GLY A 39 9.67 19.49 -1.63
CA GLY A 39 9.64 19.15 -0.20
C GLY A 39 8.53 19.86 0.58
N LYS A 40 7.61 20.57 -0.07
CA LYS A 40 6.54 21.33 0.57
C LYS A 40 5.36 20.43 0.92
N THR A 41 4.55 20.91 1.86
CA THR A 41 3.27 20.31 2.22
C THR A 41 2.14 20.87 1.37
N TRP A 42 1.32 19.98 0.83
CA TRP A 42 0.17 20.27 0.00
C TRP A 42 -1.09 19.63 0.59
N ARG A 43 -2.23 20.28 0.40
CA ARG A 43 -3.54 19.71 0.76
C ARG A 43 -4.02 18.77 -0.34
N GLY A 44 -4.45 17.58 0.07
CA GLY A 44 -5.31 16.71 -0.72
C GLY A 44 -6.79 16.91 -0.39
N PRO A 45 -7.69 16.08 -0.94
CA PRO A 45 -7.40 14.98 -1.85
C PRO A 45 -7.06 15.45 -3.27
N VAL A 46 -6.39 14.59 -4.06
CA VAL A 46 -6.10 14.85 -5.49
C VAL A 46 -6.38 13.62 -6.36
N SER A 47 -6.76 13.87 -7.61
CA SER A 47 -7.03 12.85 -8.63
C SER A 47 -6.07 13.01 -9.79
N ILE A 48 -5.51 11.89 -10.28
CA ILE A 48 -4.57 11.85 -11.40
C ILE A 48 -5.20 11.02 -12.52
N ASP A 49 -5.57 11.68 -13.60
CA ASP A 49 -6.35 11.15 -14.73
C ASP A 49 -5.56 11.10 -16.05
N ARG A 50 -4.26 11.42 -16.00
CA ARG A 50 -3.32 11.28 -17.12
C ARG A 50 -1.96 10.78 -16.63
N PRO A 51 -1.16 10.11 -17.49
CA PRO A 51 0.18 9.68 -17.13
C PRO A 51 0.99 10.88 -16.66
N LEU A 52 1.57 10.84 -15.47
CA LEU A 52 2.47 11.86 -14.94
C LEU A 52 3.27 11.32 -13.75
N THR A 53 4.28 12.06 -13.33
CA THR A 53 5.02 11.81 -12.10
C THR A 53 4.73 12.89 -11.08
N LEU A 54 4.37 12.50 -9.85
CA LEU A 54 4.26 13.38 -8.70
C LEU A 54 5.36 13.02 -7.70
N ALA A 55 6.19 14.00 -7.32
CA ALA A 55 7.42 13.72 -6.58
C ALA A 55 7.75 14.71 -5.46
N ASN A 56 8.54 14.23 -4.49
CA ASN A 56 9.30 15.04 -3.53
C ASN A 56 8.47 16.04 -2.71
N GLY A 57 7.62 15.57 -1.80
CA GLY A 57 6.88 16.47 -0.90
C GLY A 57 5.89 15.74 -0.03
N ARG A 58 5.04 16.49 0.65
CA ARG A 58 4.02 15.94 1.56
C ARG A 58 2.62 16.26 1.07
N ILE A 59 1.72 15.28 1.11
CA ILE A 59 0.30 15.45 0.79
C ILE A 59 -0.52 15.05 2.01
N GLU A 60 -1.26 16.01 2.55
CA GLU A 60 -2.14 15.82 3.70
C GLU A 60 -3.60 15.81 3.23
N GLY A 61 -4.26 14.67 3.36
CA GLY A 61 -5.71 14.58 3.23
C GLY A 61 -6.43 15.31 4.36
N ASP A 62 -7.74 15.48 4.18
CA ASP A 62 -8.63 16.17 5.11
C ASP A 62 -9.29 15.24 6.14
N GLY A 63 -8.86 13.98 6.19
CA GLY A 63 -9.48 12.95 7.03
C GLY A 63 -10.74 12.34 6.42
N THR A 64 -11.02 12.58 5.14
CA THR A 64 -12.12 11.98 4.39
C THR A 64 -11.62 11.32 3.11
N GLY A 65 -12.22 10.19 2.73
CA GLY A 65 -11.91 9.53 1.46
C GLY A 65 -10.45 9.09 1.33
N SER A 66 -9.97 9.00 0.09
CA SER A 66 -8.57 8.64 -0.22
C SER A 66 -7.76 9.88 -0.60
N VAL A 67 -6.50 9.95 -0.19
CA VAL A 67 -5.67 11.16 -0.35
C VAL A 67 -5.28 11.37 -1.81
N ILE A 68 -4.83 10.31 -2.49
CA ILE A 68 -4.50 10.33 -3.92
C ILE A 68 -5.29 9.22 -4.61
N VAL A 69 -6.02 9.56 -5.66
CA VAL A 69 -6.71 8.59 -6.52
C VAL A 69 -6.09 8.61 -7.91
N ILE A 70 -5.61 7.46 -8.37
CA ILE A 70 -5.00 7.28 -9.69
C ILE A 70 -6.00 6.61 -10.62
N HIS A 71 -6.32 7.28 -11.72
CA HIS A 71 -7.19 6.78 -12.78
C HIS A 71 -6.44 6.45 -14.07
N ALA A 72 -5.28 7.08 -14.33
CA ALA A 72 -4.51 6.83 -15.53
C ALA A 72 -3.40 5.80 -15.36
N ALA A 73 -3.11 5.09 -16.45
CA ALA A 73 -1.95 4.23 -16.53
C ALA A 73 -0.63 5.03 -16.47
N ASP A 74 0.45 4.33 -16.14
CA ASP A 74 1.82 4.86 -16.15
C ASP A 74 2.04 6.10 -15.25
N VAL A 75 1.20 6.27 -14.22
CA VAL A 75 1.40 7.28 -13.17
C VAL A 75 2.47 6.82 -12.20
N THR A 76 3.37 7.72 -11.82
CA THR A 76 4.41 7.47 -10.83
C THR A 76 4.27 8.42 -9.64
N LEU A 77 4.19 7.87 -8.43
CA LEU A 77 4.28 8.59 -7.16
C LEU A 77 5.61 8.24 -6.51
N ARG A 78 6.48 9.22 -6.27
CA ARG A 78 7.80 8.93 -5.69
C ARG A 78 8.33 9.95 -4.70
N GLY A 79 8.99 9.47 -3.63
CA GLY A 79 9.59 10.35 -2.63
C GLY A 79 8.57 11.25 -1.91
N LEU A 80 7.32 10.78 -1.79
CA LEU A 80 6.24 11.50 -1.13
C LEU A 80 6.07 11.05 0.32
N GLU A 81 5.64 11.96 1.18
CA GLU A 81 4.99 11.61 2.45
C GLU A 81 3.46 11.79 2.32
N ILE A 82 2.68 10.73 2.54
CA ILE A 82 1.22 10.74 2.32
C ILE A 82 0.50 10.36 3.61
N THR A 83 -0.44 11.21 4.05
CA THR A 83 -1.17 11.04 5.31
C THR A 83 -2.60 11.55 5.24
N GLY A 84 -3.43 11.17 6.22
CA GLY A 84 -4.71 11.82 6.47
C GLY A 84 -5.85 11.32 5.59
N SER A 85 -5.85 10.03 5.20
CA SER A 85 -7.04 9.40 4.62
C SER A 85 -8.22 9.39 5.60
N GLY A 86 -9.42 9.16 5.08
CA GLY A 86 -10.58 8.76 5.86
C GLY A 86 -10.45 7.36 6.49
N LEU A 87 -11.53 6.94 7.16
CA LEU A 87 -11.60 5.73 7.98
C LEU A 87 -12.66 4.72 7.50
N SER A 88 -13.26 4.94 6.34
CA SER A 88 -14.30 4.04 5.85
C SER A 88 -13.71 2.79 5.19
N LEU A 89 -13.98 1.63 5.81
CA LEU A 89 -13.70 0.32 5.23
C LEU A 89 -14.66 -0.03 4.08
N GLU A 90 -15.80 0.66 3.96
CA GLU A 90 -16.74 0.47 2.85
C GLU A 90 -16.18 1.08 1.56
N THR A 91 -15.71 2.33 1.64
CA THR A 91 -15.09 3.03 0.50
C THR A 91 -13.61 2.71 0.35
N MET A 92 -13.05 1.88 1.22
CA MET A 92 -11.62 1.52 1.25
C MET A 92 -10.74 2.77 1.22
N ASP A 93 -10.94 3.67 2.18
CA ASP A 93 -10.18 4.91 2.29
C ASP A 93 -8.68 4.60 2.42
N SER A 94 -7.86 5.27 1.60
CA SER A 94 -6.46 4.91 1.40
C SER A 94 -5.57 6.14 1.24
N ALA A 95 -4.27 6.02 1.52
CA ALA A 95 -3.30 7.04 1.11
C ALA A 95 -3.26 7.14 -0.42
N VAL A 96 -3.11 5.99 -1.08
CA VAL A 96 -3.12 5.89 -2.54
C VAL A 96 -4.15 4.84 -2.96
N LYS A 97 -5.11 5.23 -3.78
CA LYS A 97 -6.06 4.33 -4.42
C LYS A 97 -5.78 4.27 -5.92
N VAL A 98 -5.45 3.09 -6.42
CA VAL A 98 -5.12 2.83 -7.82
C VAL A 98 -6.30 2.12 -8.46
N LYS A 99 -7.03 2.81 -9.33
CA LYS A 99 -8.25 2.29 -9.97
C LYS A 99 -7.92 1.30 -11.10
N GLU A 100 -8.94 0.59 -11.56
CA GLU A 100 -8.81 -0.50 -12.54
C GLU A 100 -8.23 -0.07 -13.89
N THR A 101 -8.33 1.21 -14.22
CA THR A 101 -7.79 1.82 -15.43
C THR A 101 -6.32 2.26 -15.30
N ALA A 102 -5.75 2.20 -14.10
CA ALA A 102 -4.43 2.72 -13.77
C ALA A 102 -3.32 1.65 -13.85
N ASP A 103 -3.27 0.92 -14.96
CA ASP A 103 -2.23 -0.08 -15.22
C ASP A 103 -0.82 0.49 -15.10
N ARG A 104 0.13 -0.32 -14.64
CA ARG A 104 1.56 0.04 -14.52
C ARG A 104 1.82 1.27 -13.64
N ALA A 105 0.91 1.56 -12.70
CA ALA A 105 1.15 2.57 -11.67
C ALA A 105 2.39 2.20 -10.84
N ARG A 106 3.21 3.19 -10.51
CA ARG A 106 4.45 3.02 -9.74
C ARG A 106 4.39 3.86 -8.47
N ILE A 107 4.42 3.21 -7.31
CA ILE A 107 4.40 3.83 -5.99
C ILE A 107 5.76 3.51 -5.36
N LEU A 108 6.70 4.44 -5.46
CA LEU A 108 8.13 4.20 -5.23
C LEU A 108 8.69 5.09 -4.10
N ASP A 109 9.47 4.54 -3.18
CA ASP A 109 10.27 5.33 -2.23
C ASP A 109 9.44 6.34 -1.39
N ASN A 110 8.18 6.01 -1.07
CA ASN A 110 7.29 6.90 -0.32
C ASN A 110 7.25 6.54 1.18
N ARG A 111 6.89 7.53 1.99
CA ARG A 111 6.54 7.39 3.41
C ARG A 111 5.02 7.53 3.57
N ILE A 112 4.33 6.44 3.83
CA ILE A 112 2.87 6.37 3.89
C ILE A 112 2.47 6.13 5.36
N VAL A 113 1.88 7.14 5.99
CA VAL A 113 1.70 7.16 7.45
C VAL A 113 0.29 7.60 7.84
N ASP A 114 -0.24 7.04 8.93
CA ASP A 114 -1.51 7.47 9.55
C ASP A 114 -2.75 7.42 8.62
N ASN A 115 -2.73 6.52 7.64
CA ASN A 115 -3.88 6.22 6.76
C ASN A 115 -4.60 4.94 7.22
N LEU A 116 -5.87 4.79 6.83
CA LEU A 116 -6.60 3.54 7.04
C LEU A 116 -5.92 2.41 6.25
N ILE A 117 -5.84 2.54 4.92
CA ILE A 117 -5.07 1.67 4.04
C ILE A 117 -3.89 2.47 3.47
N GLY A 118 -2.71 1.86 3.35
CA GLY A 118 -1.57 2.51 2.71
C GLY A 118 -1.79 2.66 1.20
N VAL A 119 -1.76 1.54 0.48
CA VAL A 119 -2.02 1.49 -0.97
C VAL A 119 -3.14 0.48 -1.26
N HIS A 120 -4.17 0.91 -1.98
CA HIS A 120 -5.22 0.03 -2.49
C HIS A 120 -5.08 -0.11 -4.01
N LEU A 121 -4.68 -1.29 -4.47
CA LEU A 121 -4.63 -1.68 -5.87
C LEU A 121 -5.97 -2.31 -6.25
N GLU A 122 -6.84 -1.51 -6.87
CA GLU A 122 -8.21 -1.88 -7.22
C GLU A 122 -8.28 -2.15 -8.72
N GLY A 123 -7.98 -3.38 -9.14
CA GLY A 123 -8.15 -3.82 -10.53
C GLY A 123 -6.95 -3.59 -11.47
N ALA A 124 -6.06 -2.64 -11.16
CA ALA A 124 -4.95 -2.27 -12.06
C ALA A 124 -4.00 -3.44 -12.33
N GLY A 125 -3.60 -3.63 -13.60
CA GLY A 125 -2.59 -4.60 -13.99
C GLY A 125 -1.16 -4.09 -13.80
N ASP A 126 -0.25 -4.99 -13.46
CA ASP A 126 1.21 -4.76 -13.45
C ASP A 126 1.66 -3.54 -12.63
N ALA A 127 0.99 -3.24 -11.51
CA ALA A 127 1.36 -2.15 -10.62
C ALA A 127 2.61 -2.51 -9.80
N LEU A 128 3.46 -1.52 -9.51
CA LEU A 128 4.66 -1.68 -8.71
C LEU A 128 4.57 -0.82 -7.44
N VAL A 129 4.60 -1.46 -6.27
CA VAL A 129 4.70 -0.81 -4.96
C VAL A 129 6.05 -1.19 -4.38
N GLU A 130 7.02 -0.29 -4.45
CA GLU A 130 8.43 -0.61 -4.18
C GLU A 130 9.11 0.38 -3.24
N ASN A 131 9.94 -0.14 -2.33
CA ASN A 131 10.78 0.64 -1.41
C ASN A 131 10.03 1.68 -0.55
N ASN A 132 8.75 1.45 -0.28
CA ASN A 132 7.97 2.34 0.58
C ASN A 132 8.10 1.94 2.05
N LEU A 133 8.00 2.94 2.92
CA LEU A 133 7.71 2.74 4.33
C LEU A 133 6.23 2.98 4.58
N VAL A 134 5.52 1.96 5.07
CA VAL A 134 4.10 2.03 5.39
C VAL A 134 3.91 1.82 6.90
N GLU A 135 3.56 2.88 7.61
CA GLU A 135 3.29 2.85 9.05
C GLU A 135 1.78 3.03 9.29
N GLY A 136 1.11 1.93 9.62
CA GLY A 136 -0.33 1.90 9.83
C GLY A 136 -0.76 2.47 11.17
N ARG A 137 -2.05 2.84 11.26
CA ARG A 137 -2.65 3.40 12.47
C ARG A 137 -2.61 2.44 13.67
N ARG A 138 -2.52 3.01 14.87
CA ARG A 138 -2.48 2.27 16.15
C ARG A 138 -3.62 2.60 17.11
N ASP A 139 -4.37 3.66 16.82
CA ASP A 139 -5.42 4.22 17.67
C ASP A 139 -6.78 3.54 17.50
N LEU A 140 -6.92 2.67 16.49
CA LEU A 140 -8.09 1.81 16.27
C LEU A 140 -7.87 0.39 16.82
N ARG A 141 -8.93 -0.38 17.01
CA ARG A 141 -8.80 -1.82 17.31
C ARG A 141 -8.21 -2.53 16.10
N MET A 142 -7.48 -3.63 16.32
CA MET A 142 -6.77 -4.36 15.26
C MET A 142 -7.63 -4.64 14.01
N ASN A 143 -8.89 -5.07 14.19
CA ASN A 143 -9.77 -5.41 13.07
C ASN A 143 -10.36 -4.19 12.34
N GLU A 144 -10.39 -3.02 12.99
CA GLU A 144 -10.89 -1.75 12.44
C GLU A 144 -9.80 -1.01 11.64
N ARG A 145 -8.52 -1.37 11.82
CA ARG A 145 -7.40 -0.86 11.04
C ARG A 145 -7.45 -1.42 9.61
N GLY A 146 -6.91 -0.68 8.65
CA GLY A 146 -6.70 -1.18 7.29
C GLY A 146 -5.31 -1.81 7.11
N ASN A 147 -5.07 -2.24 5.88
CA ASN A 147 -3.87 -2.98 5.49
C ASN A 147 -2.79 -2.04 4.95
N GLY A 148 -1.53 -2.45 4.98
CA GLY A 148 -0.44 -1.71 4.35
C GLY A 148 -0.64 -1.60 2.83
N VAL A 149 -0.76 -2.74 2.16
CA VAL A 149 -1.24 -2.86 0.77
C VAL A 149 -2.47 -3.75 0.73
N TYR A 150 -3.54 -3.27 0.09
CA TYR A 150 -4.67 -4.09 -0.30
C TYR A 150 -4.65 -4.29 -1.82
N VAL A 151 -4.49 -5.53 -2.27
CA VAL A 151 -4.58 -5.95 -3.66
C VAL A 151 -5.94 -6.59 -3.92
N TRP A 152 -6.75 -6.03 -4.81
CA TRP A 152 -8.01 -6.60 -5.27
C TRP A 152 -8.03 -6.69 -6.79
N ASN A 153 -8.14 -7.90 -7.34
CA ASN A 153 -8.20 -8.16 -8.79
C ASN A 153 -7.12 -7.44 -9.62
N SER A 154 -5.89 -7.36 -9.10
CA SER A 154 -4.80 -6.56 -9.67
C SER A 154 -3.68 -7.52 -10.13
N PRO A 155 -3.82 -8.13 -11.32
CA PRO A 155 -2.92 -9.18 -11.78
C PRO A 155 -1.55 -8.63 -12.15
N GLY A 156 -0.49 -9.42 -11.90
CA GLY A 156 0.87 -9.01 -12.27
C GLY A 156 1.53 -8.01 -11.31
N SER A 157 0.78 -7.49 -10.33
CA SER A 157 1.32 -6.50 -9.41
C SER A 157 2.42 -7.05 -8.52
N VAL A 158 3.43 -6.21 -8.31
CA VAL A 158 4.64 -6.49 -7.53
C VAL A 158 4.68 -5.58 -6.31
N VAL A 159 4.87 -6.17 -5.14
CA VAL A 159 5.10 -5.44 -3.88
C VAL A 159 6.47 -5.86 -3.36
N ALA A 160 7.46 -4.98 -3.49
CA ALA A 160 8.87 -5.33 -3.28
C ALA A 160 9.65 -4.36 -2.39
N GLY A 161 10.52 -4.87 -1.53
CA GLY A 161 11.46 -4.01 -0.77
C GLY A 161 10.81 -3.06 0.24
N ASN A 162 9.51 -3.22 0.54
CA ASN A 162 8.79 -2.30 1.42
C ASN A 162 8.99 -2.68 2.90
N THR A 163 8.88 -1.69 3.78
CA THR A 163 8.80 -1.90 5.23
C THR A 163 7.39 -1.57 5.70
N PHE A 164 6.74 -2.55 6.34
CA PHE A 164 5.40 -2.42 6.92
C PHE A 164 5.47 -2.50 8.43
N ARG A 165 4.85 -1.53 9.11
CA ARG A 165 4.75 -1.50 10.57
C ARG A 165 3.34 -1.14 11.00
N HIS A 166 2.81 -1.85 12.00
CA HIS A 166 1.51 -1.52 12.60
C HIS A 166 0.35 -1.51 11.58
N GLY A 167 -0.85 -1.09 11.99
CA GLY A 167 -2.06 -1.32 11.18
C GLY A 167 -2.65 -2.71 11.42
N ARG A 168 -3.30 -3.29 10.40
CA ARG A 168 -3.90 -4.63 10.44
C ARG A 168 -3.02 -5.68 9.78
N ASP A 169 -3.05 -5.80 8.45
CA ASP A 169 -2.23 -6.76 7.69
C ASP A 169 -1.21 -5.99 6.84
N GLY A 170 -0.04 -6.58 6.60
CA GLY A 170 1.00 -5.97 5.76
C GLY A 170 0.54 -5.91 4.31
N ILE A 171 0.45 -7.07 3.67
CA ILE A 171 -0.17 -7.21 2.35
C ILE A 171 -1.38 -8.13 2.45
N PHE A 172 -2.55 -7.62 2.09
CA PHE A 172 -3.76 -8.41 1.91
C PHE A 172 -4.09 -8.49 0.42
N ALA A 173 -4.14 -9.69 -0.15
CA ALA A 173 -4.48 -9.90 -1.55
C ALA A 173 -5.73 -10.76 -1.67
N ASN A 174 -6.77 -10.21 -2.30
CA ASN A 174 -8.05 -10.85 -2.49
C ASN A 174 -8.40 -10.96 -3.98
N THR A 175 -8.64 -12.19 -4.45
CA THR A 175 -9.09 -12.48 -5.82
C THR A 175 -8.13 -11.90 -6.85
N SER A 176 -6.90 -12.41 -6.91
CA SER A 176 -5.87 -11.94 -7.85
C SER A 176 -5.02 -13.09 -8.43
N LYS A 177 -4.05 -12.76 -9.29
CA LYS A 177 -3.15 -13.75 -9.90
C LYS A 177 -1.83 -13.16 -10.37
N LYS A 178 -0.79 -14.00 -10.48
CA LYS A 178 0.53 -13.61 -10.98
C LYS A 178 1.16 -12.46 -10.19
N ASN A 179 0.87 -12.37 -8.90
CA ASN A 179 1.46 -11.36 -8.04
C ASN A 179 2.79 -11.85 -7.48
N VAL A 180 3.70 -10.92 -7.23
CA VAL A 180 5.01 -11.21 -6.62
C VAL A 180 5.20 -10.30 -5.41
N PHE A 181 5.19 -10.88 -4.22
CA PHE A 181 5.47 -10.15 -2.98
C PHE A 181 6.81 -10.59 -2.43
N ARG A 182 7.83 -9.75 -2.60
CA ARG A 182 9.22 -10.15 -2.33
C ARG A 182 10.04 -9.13 -1.55
N ASP A 183 11.02 -9.63 -0.79
CA ASP A 183 12.01 -8.81 -0.11
C ASP A 183 11.41 -7.72 0.81
N ASN A 184 10.19 -7.93 1.32
CA ASN A 184 9.52 -6.98 2.22
C ASN A 184 9.80 -7.32 3.69
N LYS A 185 9.80 -6.30 4.54
CA LYS A 185 9.90 -6.42 6.00
C LYS A 185 8.57 -6.08 6.66
N PHE A 186 8.12 -6.92 7.59
CA PHE A 186 6.82 -6.81 8.26
C PHE A 186 6.97 -6.88 9.79
N GLU A 187 6.50 -5.86 10.51
CA GLU A 187 6.66 -5.78 11.96
C GLU A 187 5.35 -5.38 12.67
N GLN A 188 4.98 -6.12 13.72
CA GLN A 188 3.88 -5.76 14.65
C GLN A 188 2.50 -5.59 13.98
N LEU A 189 2.21 -6.48 13.03
CA LEU A 189 0.94 -6.62 12.30
C LEU A 189 0.13 -7.80 12.84
N ARG A 190 -1.12 -7.89 12.41
CA ARG A 190 -1.86 -9.15 12.46
C ARG A 190 -1.20 -10.14 11.51
N PHE A 191 -1.30 -9.97 10.20
CA PHE A 191 -0.65 -10.87 9.22
C PHE A 191 0.39 -10.14 8.38
N ALA A 192 1.58 -10.72 8.17
CA ALA A 192 2.57 -10.13 7.25
C ALA A 192 2.06 -10.21 5.80
N VAL A 193 1.72 -11.43 5.34
CA VAL A 193 1.07 -11.65 4.05
C VAL A 193 -0.20 -12.47 4.25
N HIS A 194 -1.30 -12.01 3.66
CA HIS A 194 -2.62 -12.63 3.76
C HIS A 194 -3.24 -12.79 2.37
N TYR A 195 -3.23 -14.02 1.86
CA TYR A 195 -3.85 -14.37 0.58
C TYR A 195 -5.26 -14.88 0.77
N MET A 196 -6.17 -14.40 -0.06
CA MET A 196 -7.51 -14.92 -0.28
C MET A 196 -7.72 -15.06 -1.79
N TYR A 197 -7.91 -16.28 -2.30
CA TYR A 197 -8.18 -16.51 -3.72
C TYR A 197 -7.12 -15.93 -4.69
N THR A 198 -5.84 -15.95 -4.30
CA THR A 198 -4.73 -15.36 -5.06
C THR A 198 -3.82 -16.45 -5.64
N ASN A 199 -3.90 -16.67 -6.95
CA ASN A 199 -3.38 -17.89 -7.59
C ASN A 199 -2.13 -17.64 -8.44
N ARG A 200 -1.32 -18.67 -8.70
CA ARG A 200 -0.13 -18.56 -9.58
C ARG A 200 0.76 -17.37 -9.21
N SER A 201 1.03 -17.22 -7.91
CA SER A 201 1.66 -16.03 -7.33
C SER A 201 2.79 -16.45 -6.40
N GLU A 202 3.64 -15.50 -6.07
CA GLU A 202 4.89 -15.72 -5.34
C GLU A 202 4.92 -14.89 -4.06
N VAL A 203 5.40 -15.50 -2.98
CA VAL A 203 5.76 -14.85 -1.72
C VAL A 203 7.19 -15.29 -1.41
N SER A 204 8.17 -14.41 -1.57
CA SER A 204 9.58 -14.81 -1.53
C SER A 204 10.51 -13.85 -0.81
N GLY A 205 11.54 -14.36 -0.12
CA GLY A 205 12.58 -13.51 0.48
C GLY A 205 12.10 -12.51 1.55
N ASN A 206 10.86 -12.63 2.04
CA ASN A 206 10.30 -11.67 2.98
C ASN A 206 10.76 -11.97 4.41
N LEU A 207 10.70 -10.95 5.27
CA LEU A 207 11.00 -11.03 6.70
C LEU A 207 9.79 -10.59 7.53
N SER A 208 9.23 -11.52 8.30
CA SER A 208 8.14 -11.31 9.26
C SER A 208 8.67 -11.35 10.68
N ILE A 209 8.40 -10.31 11.48
CA ILE A 209 8.88 -10.19 12.86
C ILE A 209 7.75 -9.78 13.80
N GLY A 210 7.45 -10.61 14.79
CA GLY A 210 6.54 -10.25 15.89
C GLY A 210 5.11 -9.92 15.44
N ASN A 211 4.65 -10.53 14.34
CA ASN A 211 3.28 -10.41 13.86
C ASN A 211 2.39 -11.50 14.51
N HIS A 212 1.08 -11.46 14.33
CA HIS A 212 0.25 -12.57 14.79
C HIS A 212 0.46 -13.82 13.92
N ILE A 213 0.51 -13.66 12.59
CA ILE A 213 0.90 -14.71 11.64
C ILE A 213 1.89 -14.12 10.64
N GLY A 214 2.92 -14.88 10.29
CA GLY A 214 3.80 -14.53 9.18
C GLY A 214 3.07 -14.64 7.84
N TYR A 215 3.01 -15.86 7.30
CA TYR A 215 2.54 -16.06 5.93
C TYR A 215 1.24 -16.89 5.91
N ALA A 216 0.10 -16.21 5.76
CA ALA A 216 -1.22 -16.81 5.66
C ALA A 216 -1.65 -17.01 4.20
N ILE A 217 -1.53 -18.24 3.71
CA ILE A 217 -1.88 -18.62 2.34
C ILE A 217 -3.24 -19.31 2.35
N MET A 218 -4.30 -18.57 1.94
CA MET A 218 -5.66 -19.08 2.00
C MET A 218 -6.37 -19.14 0.64
N TYR A 219 -7.16 -20.18 0.42
CA TYR A 219 -8.02 -20.39 -0.75
C TYR A 219 -7.32 -20.22 -2.10
N SER A 220 -6.04 -20.57 -2.16
CA SER A 220 -5.15 -20.24 -3.28
C SER A 220 -4.53 -21.49 -3.88
N ARG A 221 -4.13 -21.43 -5.15
CA ARG A 221 -3.47 -22.55 -5.83
C ARG A 221 -2.28 -22.14 -6.68
N PHE A 222 -1.34 -23.06 -6.82
CA PHE A 222 -0.08 -22.84 -7.57
C PHE A 222 0.69 -21.63 -7.02
N VAL A 223 0.76 -21.52 -5.70
CA VAL A 223 1.51 -20.45 -5.03
C VAL A 223 2.92 -20.95 -4.74
N GLU A 224 3.91 -20.10 -4.96
CA GLU A 224 5.29 -20.34 -4.58
C GLU A 224 5.59 -19.52 -3.33
N VAL A 225 5.92 -20.21 -2.23
CA VAL A 225 6.26 -19.60 -0.94
C VAL A 225 7.66 -20.04 -0.59
N HIS A 226 8.66 -19.21 -0.81
CA HIS A 226 10.04 -19.65 -0.63
C HIS A 226 11.00 -18.62 -0.05
N ASP A 227 11.99 -19.11 0.66
CA ASP A 227 13.08 -18.32 1.24
C ASP A 227 12.59 -17.18 2.15
N ASN A 228 11.39 -17.31 2.72
CA ASN A 228 10.87 -16.36 3.70
C ASN A 228 11.32 -16.71 5.11
N VAL A 229 11.42 -15.68 5.95
CA VAL A 229 11.81 -15.80 7.36
C VAL A 229 10.71 -15.25 8.26
N SER A 230 10.23 -16.06 9.20
CA SER A 230 9.31 -15.66 10.28
C SER A 230 10.04 -15.79 11.62
N ILE A 231 10.06 -14.72 12.41
CA ILE A 231 10.76 -14.64 13.70
C ILE A 231 9.80 -14.10 14.75
N GLY A 232 9.52 -14.88 15.79
CA GLY A 232 8.71 -14.41 16.93
C GLY A 232 7.26 -14.08 16.57
N ASP A 233 6.74 -14.58 15.44
CA ASP A 233 5.32 -14.46 15.13
C ASP A 233 4.50 -15.28 16.15
N ARG A 234 3.32 -14.81 16.55
CA ARG A 234 2.60 -15.31 17.72
C ARG A 234 1.92 -16.67 17.49
N ASP A 235 1.07 -16.75 16.47
CA ASP A 235 0.15 -17.89 16.27
C ASP A 235 0.76 -18.88 15.28
N HIS A 236 1.12 -18.41 14.08
CA HIS A 236 1.65 -19.25 13.02
C HIS A 236 2.79 -18.59 12.25
N GLY A 237 3.83 -19.35 11.93
CA GLY A 237 4.89 -18.86 11.03
C GLY A 237 4.43 -18.92 9.59
N ILE A 238 3.96 -20.10 9.17
CA ILE A 238 3.33 -20.33 7.87
C ILE A 238 1.99 -21.03 8.08
N MET A 239 0.93 -20.47 7.51
CA MET A 239 -0.41 -21.04 7.54
C MET A 239 -0.91 -21.33 6.13
N LEU A 240 -1.37 -22.57 5.91
CA LEU A 240 -2.02 -23.01 4.69
C LEU A 240 -3.45 -23.42 5.01
N ASN A 241 -4.42 -22.72 4.42
CA ASN A 241 -5.84 -23.04 4.58
C ASN A 241 -6.54 -23.05 3.22
N TYR A 242 -6.97 -24.22 2.75
CA TYR A 242 -7.43 -24.39 1.35
C TYR A 242 -6.37 -23.93 0.32
N ALA A 243 -5.09 -24.09 0.63
CA ALA A 243 -3.99 -23.87 -0.31
C ALA A 243 -3.66 -25.17 -1.04
N ASN A 244 -3.63 -25.17 -2.38
CA ASN A 244 -3.53 -26.42 -3.14
C ASN A 244 -2.52 -26.35 -4.28
N SER A 245 -1.80 -27.46 -4.52
CA SER A 245 -0.83 -27.56 -5.62
C SER A 245 0.24 -26.46 -5.58
N SER A 246 0.66 -26.09 -4.36
CA SER A 246 1.62 -25.02 -4.09
C SER A 246 2.97 -25.58 -3.65
N THR A 247 4.02 -24.77 -3.79
CA THR A 247 5.38 -25.12 -3.36
C THR A 247 5.80 -24.24 -2.20
N ILE A 248 6.25 -24.88 -1.12
CA ILE A 248 6.69 -24.24 0.11
C ILE A 248 8.12 -24.71 0.37
N ALA A 249 9.11 -23.87 0.07
CA ALA A 249 10.51 -24.30 0.05
C ALA A 249 11.49 -23.30 0.68
N GLY A 250 12.51 -23.78 1.39
CA GLY A 250 13.58 -22.89 1.88
C GLY A 250 13.16 -21.91 2.98
N ASN A 251 11.93 -21.97 3.49
CA ASN A 251 11.46 -21.03 4.50
C ASN A 251 12.01 -21.38 5.89
N ARG A 252 12.14 -20.35 6.73
CA ARG A 252 12.68 -20.44 8.07
C ARG A 252 11.69 -19.83 9.07
N VAL A 253 11.32 -20.59 10.10
CA VAL A 253 10.50 -20.11 11.23
C VAL A 253 11.29 -20.31 12.51
N GLU A 254 11.48 -19.23 13.27
CA GLU A 254 12.36 -19.15 14.43
C GLU A 254 11.69 -18.42 15.60
N ASP A 255 12.22 -18.63 16.81
CA ASP A 255 11.69 -18.08 18.07
C ASP A 255 10.18 -18.29 18.17
N GLY A 256 9.81 -19.56 18.03
CA GLY A 256 8.65 -19.97 17.27
C GLY A 256 7.27 -19.55 17.80
N PRO A 257 6.29 -19.43 16.88
CA PRO A 257 4.87 -19.31 17.19
C PRO A 257 4.30 -20.55 17.91
N GLU A 258 3.03 -20.46 18.32
CA GLU A 258 2.23 -21.62 18.76
C GLU A 258 2.35 -22.79 17.76
N LYS A 259 2.29 -22.53 16.44
CA LYS A 259 2.62 -23.54 15.42
C LYS A 259 3.51 -22.96 14.32
N CYS A 260 4.70 -23.53 14.14
CA CYS A 260 5.61 -23.19 13.04
C CYS A 260 4.89 -23.25 11.67
N VAL A 261 4.15 -24.34 11.47
CA VAL A 261 3.33 -24.56 10.28
C VAL A 261 1.96 -25.07 10.68
N PHE A 262 0.91 -24.45 10.15
CA PHE A 262 -0.45 -24.94 10.25
C PHE A 262 -0.98 -25.29 8.85
N ILE A 263 -1.47 -26.52 8.66
CA ILE A 263 -2.00 -27.00 7.39
C ILE A 263 -3.42 -27.50 7.61
N TYR A 264 -4.39 -26.88 6.92
CA TYR A 264 -5.80 -27.24 7.00
C TYR A 264 -6.44 -27.24 5.61
N ASN A 265 -7.18 -28.30 5.29
CA ASN A 265 -7.89 -28.48 4.01
C ASN A 265 -7.05 -28.18 2.75
N SER A 266 -5.75 -28.45 2.81
CA SER A 266 -4.76 -28.07 1.81
C SER A 266 -4.13 -29.32 1.19
N ASN A 267 -4.13 -29.42 -0.15
CA ASN A 267 -3.85 -30.67 -0.86
C ASN A 267 -2.76 -30.52 -1.92
N LYS A 268 -1.99 -31.59 -2.13
CA LYS A 268 -0.97 -31.69 -3.21
C LYS A 268 0.11 -30.60 -3.15
N ASN A 269 0.43 -30.12 -1.95
CA ASN A 269 1.50 -29.15 -1.76
C ASN A 269 2.84 -29.86 -1.57
N SER A 270 3.92 -29.28 -2.09
CA SER A 270 5.29 -29.77 -1.90
C SER A 270 6.02 -28.95 -0.85
N PHE A 271 6.56 -29.61 0.17
CA PHE A 271 7.41 -28.99 1.18
C PHE A 271 8.84 -29.49 1.03
N SER A 272 9.84 -28.60 0.94
CA SER A 272 11.24 -29.02 0.87
C SER A 272 12.18 -27.99 1.50
N ARG A 273 13.23 -28.44 2.18
CA ARG A 273 14.28 -27.57 2.75
C ARG A 273 13.76 -26.44 3.66
N ASN A 274 12.63 -26.63 4.34
CA ASN A 274 12.15 -25.66 5.33
C ASN A 274 12.76 -25.98 6.71
N ARG A 275 13.07 -24.93 7.48
CA ARG A 275 13.59 -25.03 8.85
C ARG A 275 12.54 -24.47 9.81
N PHE A 276 12.10 -25.28 10.76
CA PHE A 276 11.08 -24.93 11.76
C PHE A 276 11.69 -25.19 13.14
N GLU A 277 11.89 -24.14 13.93
CA GLU A 277 12.56 -24.22 15.22
C GLU A 277 11.80 -23.42 16.29
N GLY A 278 11.80 -23.94 17.53
CA GLY A 278 11.35 -23.20 18.70
C GLY A 278 9.84 -23.02 18.84
N CYS A 279 9.02 -23.83 18.17
CA CYS A 279 7.55 -23.74 18.25
C CYS A 279 6.95 -24.66 19.32
N GLY A 280 5.84 -24.25 19.96
CA GLY A 280 5.11 -25.06 20.94
C GLY A 280 4.14 -24.26 21.80
#